data_AF-Q0VLD0-F1
#
_entry.id   AF-Q0VLD0-F1
#
_cell.length_a   1.000
_cell.length_b   1.000
_cell.length_c   1.000
_cell.angle_alpha   90.00
_cell.angle_beta   90.00
_cell.angle_gamma   90.00
#
_symmetry.space_group_name_H-M   'P 1'
#
loop_
_entity.id
_entity.type
_entity.pdbx_description
1 polymer ?
#
loop_
_entity_poly.entity_id
_entity_poly.type
_entity_poly.pdbx_seq_one_letter_code
_entity_poly.pdbx_strand_id
1 'polypeptide(L)'
;MLATWATASEYHFYHALALLLTGLLAKAFGAPSMVTAGWVLFAGMLVFSGSLYVLVLSGQQWLGAITPLGGTALIIGWLMLAWSLFKHV
;
A
#
# COMPACT_ATOMS: atom_id res chain seq x y z
N MET A 1 -20.96 -6.06 -0.11
CA MET A 1 -20.52 -5.39 -1.35
C MET A 1 -20.20 -3.92 -1.13
N LEU A 2 -21.15 -3.06 -0.71
CA LEU A 2 -20.85 -1.64 -0.45
C LEU A 2 -19.77 -1.42 0.64
N ALA A 3 -19.83 -2.17 1.73
CA ALA A 3 -18.80 -2.12 2.77
C ALA A 3 -17.41 -2.48 2.22
N THR A 4 -17.31 -3.54 1.41
CA THR A 4 -16.06 -3.97 0.76
C THR A 4 -15.49 -2.91 -0.18
N TRP A 5 -16.37 -2.24 -0.95
CA TRP A 5 -15.96 -1.12 -1.80
C TRP A 5 -15.45 0.07 -0.98
N ALA A 6 -16.12 0.38 0.14
CA ALA A 6 -15.70 1.44 1.05
C ALA A 6 -14.31 1.12 1.63
N THR A 7 -14.09 -0.11 2.11
CA THR A 7 -12.77 -0.57 2.58
C THR A 7 -11.70 -0.46 1.48
N ALA A 8 -11.99 -0.91 0.27
CA ALA A 8 -11.05 -0.81 -0.85
C ALA A 8 -10.64 0.65 -1.11
N SER A 9 -11.62 1.57 -1.10
CA SER A 9 -11.43 3.00 -1.35
C SER A 9 -10.71 3.72 -0.22
N GLU A 10 -11.06 3.43 1.03
CA GLU A 10 -10.43 3.99 2.21
C GLU A 10 -8.95 3.60 2.29
N TYR A 11 -8.64 2.30 2.10
CA TYR A 11 -7.26 1.82 2.07
C TYR A 11 -6.47 2.39 0.89
N HIS A 12 -7.09 2.52 -0.29
CA HIS A 12 -6.44 3.12 -1.46
C HIS A 12 -6.07 4.58 -1.17
N PHE A 13 -7.00 5.35 -0.60
CA PHE A 13 -6.76 6.75 -0.26
C PHE A 13 -5.62 6.93 0.74
N TYR A 14 -5.63 6.19 1.85
CA TYR A 14 -4.57 6.30 2.86
C TYR A 14 -3.20 5.89 2.33
N HIS A 15 -3.12 4.83 1.51
CA HIS A 15 -1.85 4.38 0.95
C HIS A 15 -1.37 5.24 -0.22
N ALA A 16 -2.27 5.91 -0.95
CA ALA A 16 -1.89 6.94 -1.91
C ALA A 16 -1.24 8.15 -1.21
N LEU A 17 -1.78 8.56 -0.05
CA LEU A 17 -1.15 9.60 0.77
C LEU A 17 0.19 9.15 1.35
N ALA A 18 0.29 7.90 1.80
CA ALA A 18 1.54 7.31 2.27
C ALA A 18 2.61 7.28 1.16
N LEU A 19 2.23 6.96 -0.08
CA LEU A 19 3.12 7.00 -1.24
C LEU A 19 3.63 8.40 -1.53
N LEU A 20 2.75 9.40 -1.49
CA LEU A 20 3.14 10.80 -1.65
C LEU A 20 4.16 11.21 -0.59
N LEU A 21 3.89 10.92 0.69
CA LEU A 21 4.82 11.19 1.79
C LEU A 21 6.15 10.46 1.60
N THR A 22 6.11 9.19 1.19
CA THR A 22 7.31 8.39 0.95
C THR A 22 8.19 8.99 -0.15
N GLY A 23 7.58 9.47 -1.24
CA GLY A 23 8.30 10.14 -2.32
C GLY A 23 8.93 11.47 -1.88
N LEU A 24 8.22 12.26 -1.06
CA LEU A 24 8.75 13.50 -0.50
C LEU A 24 9.93 13.24 0.44
N LEU A 25 9.84 12.24 1.32
CA LEU A 25 10.91 11.85 2.23
C LEU A 25 12.12 11.30 1.46
N ALA A 26 11.90 10.45 0.46
CA ALA A 26 12.97 9.94 -0.39
C ALA A 26 13.73 11.06 -1.10
N LYS A 27 13.02 12.10 -1.57
CA LYS A 27 13.64 13.29 -2.15
C LYS A 27 14.40 14.11 -1.11
N ALA A 28 13.84 14.28 0.09
CA ALA A 28 14.45 15.11 1.14
C ALA A 28 15.75 14.51 1.70
N PHE A 29 15.79 13.19 1.90
CA PHE A 29 16.93 12.49 2.50
C PHE A 29 17.86 11.83 1.47
N GLY A 30 17.49 11.80 0.19
CA GLY A 30 18.29 11.17 -0.87
C GLY A 30 18.46 9.66 -0.67
N ALA A 31 17.49 8.99 -0.04
CA ALA A 31 17.61 7.61 0.42
C ALA A 31 16.96 6.60 -0.54
N PRO A 32 17.73 5.77 -1.28
CA PRO A 32 17.18 4.79 -2.23
C PRO A 32 16.28 3.74 -1.57
N SER A 33 16.53 3.42 -0.29
CA SER A 33 15.69 2.51 0.51
C SER A 33 14.26 3.02 0.69
N MET A 34 14.06 4.34 0.76
CA MET A 34 12.72 4.94 0.83
C MET A 34 11.99 4.83 -0.52
N VAL A 35 12.71 4.89 -1.64
CA VAL A 35 12.15 4.63 -2.97
C VAL A 35 11.67 3.19 -3.08
N THR A 36 12.48 2.23 -2.60
CA THR A 36 12.07 0.82 -2.56
C THR A 36 10.84 0.61 -1.67
N ALA A 37 10.79 1.24 -0.50
CA ALA A 37 9.62 1.21 0.38
C ALA A 37 8.36 1.74 -0.33
N GLY A 38 8.50 2.83 -1.09
CA GLY A 38 7.43 3.38 -1.93
C GLY A 38 6.92 2.38 -2.97
N TRP A 39 7.79 1.69 -3.69
CA TRP A 39 7.37 0.67 -4.65
C TRP A 39 6.66 -0.53 -3.99
N VAL A 40 7.11 -0.95 -2.81
CA VAL A 40 6.46 -2.01 -2.04
C VAL A 40 5.06 -1.57 -1.58
N LEU A 41 4.91 -0.33 -1.07
CA LEU A 41 3.61 0.25 -0.73
C LEU A 41 2.69 0.33 -1.95
N PHE A 42 3.21 0.72 -3.11
CA PHE A 42 2.43 0.84 -4.35
C PHE A 42 1.91 -0.52 -4.81
N ALA A 43 2.78 -1.52 -4.89
CA ALA A 43 2.38 -2.88 -5.24
C ALA A 43 1.38 -3.46 -4.22
N GLY A 44 1.63 -3.28 -2.92
CA GLY A 44 0.74 -3.73 -1.87
C GLY A 44 -0.65 -3.10 -1.94
N MET A 45 -0.73 -1.79 -2.18
CA MET A 45 -1.97 -1.05 -2.36
C MET A 45 -2.76 -1.54 -3.57
N LEU A 46 -2.10 -1.73 -4.72
CA LEU A 46 -2.76 -2.25 -5.92
C LEU A 46 -3.30 -3.67 -5.70
N VAL A 47 -2.55 -4.55 -5.05
CA VAL A 47 -3.01 -5.92 -4.75
C VAL A 47 -4.15 -5.89 -3.73
N PHE A 48 -4.02 -5.12 -2.65
CA PHE A 48 -5.03 -5.03 -1.60
C PHE A 48 -6.33 -4.41 -2.11
N SER A 49 -6.30 -3.13 -2.52
CA SER A 49 -7.50 -2.42 -2.94
C SER A 49 -8.01 -2.90 -4.30
N GLY A 50 -7.10 -3.21 -5.23
CA GLY A 50 -7.47 -3.73 -6.55
C GLY A 50 -8.21 -5.06 -6.46
N SER A 51 -7.75 -6.02 -5.63
CA SER A 51 -8.45 -7.29 -5.45
C SER A 51 -9.88 -7.10 -4.91
N LEU A 52 -10.07 -6.17 -3.95
CA LEU A 52 -11.39 -5.86 -3.40
C LEU A 52 -12.30 -5.14 -4.41
N TYR A 53 -11.76 -4.23 -5.23
CA TYR A 53 -12.53 -3.62 -6.32
C TYR A 53 -13.00 -4.67 -7.32
N VAL A 54 -12.10 -5.55 -7.77
CA VAL A 54 -12.45 -6.62 -8.71
C VAL A 54 -13.43 -7.60 -8.07
N LEU A 55 -13.29 -7.93 -6.79
CA LEU A 55 -14.25 -8.77 -6.05
C LEU A 55 -15.66 -8.16 -6.10
N VAL A 56 -15.79 -6.87 -5.82
CA VAL A 56 -17.11 -6.19 -5.82
C VAL A 56 -17.69 -6.12 -7.23
N LEU A 57 -16.88 -5.83 -8.25
CA LEU A 57 -17.34 -5.67 -9.63
C LEU A 57 -17.65 -7.00 -10.33
N SER A 58 -16.89 -8.05 -10.05
CA SER A 58 -17.03 -9.37 -10.69
C SER A 58 -17.84 -10.38 -9.87
N GLY A 59 -18.02 -10.14 -8.57
CA GLY A 59 -18.63 -11.08 -7.63
C GLY A 59 -17.72 -12.24 -7.21
N GLN A 60 -16.49 -12.31 -7.73
CA GLN A 60 -15.58 -13.43 -7.58
C GLN A 60 -14.95 -13.48 -6.17
N GLN A 61 -15.50 -14.33 -5.29
CA GLN A 61 -15.17 -14.33 -3.86
C GLN A 61 -13.73 -14.75 -3.53
N TRP A 62 -13.09 -15.59 -4.35
CA TRP A 62 -11.72 -16.06 -4.06
C TRP A 62 -10.67 -14.95 -4.11
N LEU A 63 -10.96 -13.82 -4.77
CA LEU A 63 -10.09 -12.64 -4.78
C LEU A 63 -9.87 -12.09 -3.36
N GLY A 64 -10.80 -12.33 -2.43
CA GLY A 64 -10.63 -11.96 -1.03
C GLY A 64 -9.46 -12.69 -0.35
N ALA A 65 -9.05 -13.86 -0.85
CA ALA A 65 -7.87 -14.57 -0.36
C ALA A 65 -6.54 -13.97 -0.87
N ILE A 66 -6.58 -13.13 -1.91
CA ILE A 66 -5.40 -12.40 -2.41
C ILE A 66 -5.16 -11.13 -1.59
N THR A 67 -6.22 -10.49 -1.08
CA THR A 67 -6.15 -9.25 -0.31
C THR A 67 -5.12 -9.28 0.84
N PRO A 68 -4.97 -10.35 1.63
CA PRO A 68 -3.93 -10.45 2.67
C PRO A 68 -2.51 -10.30 2.14
N LEU A 69 -2.20 -10.78 0.92
CA LEU A 69 -0.88 -10.61 0.31
C LEU A 69 -0.54 -9.13 0.11
N GLY A 70 -1.52 -8.36 -0.39
CA GLY A 70 -1.40 -6.90 -0.48
C GLY A 70 -1.18 -6.27 0.90
N GLY A 71 -1.94 -6.70 1.92
CA GLY A 71 -1.80 -6.24 3.29
C GLY A 71 -0.42 -6.50 3.88
N THR A 72 0.16 -7.69 3.65
CA THR A 72 1.53 -8.01 4.09
C THR A 72 2.57 -7.12 3.41
N ALA A 73 2.43 -6.86 2.11
CA ALA A 73 3.30 -5.94 1.39
C ALA A 73 3.19 -4.51 1.94
N LEU A 74 1.98 -4.05 2.27
CA LEU A 74 1.77 -2.74 2.90
C LEU A 74 2.49 -2.63 4.25
N ILE A 75 2.39 -3.66 5.11
CA ILE A 75 3.10 -3.70 6.39
C ILE A 75 4.62 -3.65 6.17
N ILE A 76 5.15 -4.46 5.25
CA ILE A 76 6.58 -4.47 4.91
C ILE A 76 7.03 -3.09 4.42
N GLY A 77 6.27 -2.46 3.52
CA GLY A 77 6.58 -1.13 3.00
C GLY A 77 6.65 -0.06 4.10
N TRP A 78 5.71 -0.07 5.05
CA TRP A 78 5.73 0.83 6.20
C TRP A 78 6.93 0.57 7.13
N LEU A 79 7.24 -0.69 7.43
CA LEU A 79 8.41 -1.03 8.24
C LEU A 79 9.72 -0.60 7.58
N MET A 80 9.83 -0.79 6.26
CA MET A 80 10.99 -0.32 5.48
C MET A 80 11.13 1.21 5.53
N LEU A 81 10.03 1.94 5.37
CA LEU A 81 10.01 3.40 5.45
C LEU A 81 10.43 3.87 6.85
N ALA A 82 9.82 3.31 7.90
CA ALA A 82 10.13 3.65 9.28
C ALA A 82 11.60 3.39 9.61
N TRP A 83 12.11 2.19 9.28
CA TRP A 83 13.52 1.83 9.48
C TRP A 83 14.46 2.76 8.71
N SER A 84 14.12 3.12 7.47
CA SER A 84 14.91 4.06 6.68
C SER A 84 14.89 5.46 7.30
N LEU A 85 13.77 5.91 7.85
CA LEU A 85 13.65 7.22 8.50
C LEU A 85 14.48 7.27 9.79
N PHE A 86 14.43 6.24 10.63
CA PHE A 86 15.25 6.15 11.86
C PHE A 86 16.76 6.22 11.61
N LYS A 87 17.22 5.89 10.40
CA LYS A 87 18.64 6.00 10.02
C LYS A 87 19.06 7.41 9.60
N HIS A 88 18.11 8.30 9.28
CA HIS A 88 18.36 9.63 8.73
C HIS A 88 17.92 10.77 9.66
N VAL A 89 17.21 10.46 10.74
CA VAL A 89 16.95 11.35 11.88
C VAL A 89 18.12 11.23 12.85
#